data_AF-A0A7X1FJL6-F1
#
_entry.id   AF-A0A7X1FJL6-F1
#
_cell.length_a   1.000
_cell.length_b   1.000
_cell.length_c   1.000
_cell.angle_alpha   90.00
_cell.angle_beta   90.00
_cell.angle_gamma   90.00
#
_symmetry.space_group_name_H-M   'P 1'
#
loop_
_entity.id
_entity.type
_entity.pdbx_description
1 polymer ?
#
loop_
_entity_poly.entity_id
_entity_poly.type
_entity_poly.pdbx_seq_one_letter_code
_entity_poly.pdbx_strand_id
1 'polypeptide(L)'
;MLISSASPQALVDWFHTRQIEQRLLCVMLAPSDADQQKLASLIANLDEADSAMGRKVAFILLDPTTDNTLGILEQPGGNVVAFPGRAFPSQQTGNKPIHALRDEQAFQDLGPGWEDLRKRMAKNSSKATAQFVPAFAELFAISPSEQPCLCVLVKGLDKSVVLPLGSDWSTTSLLALMTQLHEIANRTPDFRSAYQQLEIGDLRSPLPPMQKALEEIDESISTLTQVLEKLLSRYQGTDSDHHMVASFIADRCPGTKRLLQIFNELSFNADPDFQQDPQVLRAEKLMAQIGKIRNKIRDDRQRRETALSLADRAQMIVESREQLFISLSKLRPLREVSTSTINIRLLGGLKNQLEWIDLVGNTQEKVVSAVEWCLKLFSK
;
A
#
# COMPACT_ATOMS: atom_id res chain seq x y z
N MET A 1 -11.99 -11.13 21.84
CA MET A 1 -13.07 -10.37 21.16
C MET A 1 -14.04 -11.35 20.53
N LEU A 2 -15.35 -11.31 20.79
CA LEU A 2 -16.33 -12.25 20.21
C LEU A 2 -16.88 -11.77 18.86
N ILE A 3 -16.97 -12.64 17.85
CA ILE A 3 -17.47 -12.36 16.51
C ILE A 3 -18.63 -13.30 16.16
N SER A 4 -19.73 -12.68 15.72
CA SER A 4 -20.92 -13.35 15.20
C SER A 4 -20.71 -13.87 13.78
N SER A 5 -21.28 -15.05 13.50
CA SER A 5 -21.79 -15.64 12.23
C SER A 5 -21.31 -15.23 10.82
N ALA A 6 -20.34 -14.34 10.64
CA ALA A 6 -19.82 -14.02 9.31
C ALA A 6 -18.85 -15.09 8.84
N SER A 7 -18.77 -15.22 7.51
CA SER A 7 -17.80 -16.10 6.90
C SER A 7 -16.38 -15.69 7.29
N PRO A 8 -15.45 -16.66 7.41
CA PRO A 8 -14.02 -16.40 7.57
C PRO A 8 -13.48 -15.32 6.63
N GLN A 9 -13.92 -15.31 5.36
CA GLN A 9 -13.48 -14.32 4.38
C GLN A 9 -13.94 -12.90 4.74
N ALA A 10 -15.19 -12.74 5.17
CA ALA A 10 -15.71 -11.43 5.57
C ALA A 10 -14.93 -10.83 6.75
N LEU A 11 -14.45 -11.69 7.66
CA LEU A 11 -13.57 -11.27 8.75
C LEU A 11 -12.22 -10.75 8.22
N VAL A 12 -11.59 -11.48 7.31
CA VAL A 12 -10.32 -11.09 6.69
C VAL A 12 -10.49 -9.74 5.98
N ASP A 13 -11.51 -9.63 5.13
CA ASP A 13 -11.77 -8.43 4.34
C ASP A 13 -12.00 -7.21 5.23
N TRP A 14 -12.78 -7.37 6.31
CA TRP A 14 -12.98 -6.32 7.31
C TRP A 14 -11.66 -5.88 7.95
N PHE A 15 -10.82 -6.82 8.37
CA PHE A 15 -9.55 -6.52 9.04
C PHE A 15 -8.64 -5.66 8.17
N HIS A 16 -8.57 -5.97 6.87
CA HIS A 16 -7.78 -5.20 5.91
C HIS A 16 -8.40 -3.84 5.58
N THR A 17 -9.73 -3.73 5.52
CA THR A 17 -10.41 -2.53 5.00
C THR A 17 -10.85 -1.53 6.06
N ARG A 18 -11.23 -1.97 7.26
CA ARG A 18 -11.93 -1.12 8.25
C ARG A 18 -11.22 -0.99 9.59
N GLN A 19 -10.44 -1.99 10.01
CA GLN A 19 -9.67 -1.87 11.25
C GLN A 19 -8.62 -0.73 11.05
N ILE A 20 -8.35 0.11 12.08
CA ILE A 20 -7.29 1.15 12.06
C ILE A 20 -6.13 0.87 13.04
N GLU A 21 -6.42 0.54 14.30
CA GLU A 21 -5.44 0.40 15.39
C GLU A 21 -4.57 -0.88 15.41
N GLN A 22 -5.14 -2.06 15.17
CA GLN A 22 -4.43 -3.33 15.28
C GLN A 22 -3.61 -3.63 14.01
N ARG A 23 -2.43 -4.22 14.22
CA ARG A 23 -1.50 -4.64 13.16
C ARG A 23 -1.60 -6.13 12.88
N LEU A 24 -1.87 -6.92 13.91
CA LEU A 24 -2.06 -8.36 13.82
C LEU A 24 -3.44 -8.75 14.32
N LEU A 25 -4.03 -9.76 13.67
CA LEU A 25 -5.27 -10.39 14.09
C LEU A 25 -5.03 -11.88 14.29
N CYS A 26 -5.33 -12.36 15.49
CA CYS A 26 -5.12 -13.74 15.90
C CYS A 26 -6.47 -14.47 15.98
N VAL A 27 -6.58 -15.60 15.29
CA VAL A 27 -7.72 -16.51 15.33
C VAL A 27 -7.23 -17.86 15.80
N MET A 28 -7.69 -18.31 16.97
CA MET A 28 -7.30 -19.61 17.51
C MET A 28 -8.25 -20.70 17.02
N LEU A 29 -7.68 -21.76 16.44
CA LEU A 29 -8.43 -22.94 16.01
C LEU A 29 -8.11 -24.11 16.95
N ALA A 30 -9.06 -24.38 17.85
CA ALA A 30 -8.95 -25.33 18.94
C ALA A 30 -10.21 -26.22 18.99
N PRO A 31 -10.26 -27.31 18.20
CA PRO A 31 -11.48 -28.10 18.03
C PRO A 31 -11.76 -29.05 19.21
N SER A 32 -10.74 -29.58 19.89
CA SER A 32 -10.94 -30.64 20.89
C SER A 32 -11.50 -30.10 22.20
N ASP A 33 -12.24 -30.93 22.95
CA ASP A 33 -12.78 -30.53 24.26
C ASP A 33 -11.68 -30.10 25.26
N ALA A 34 -10.50 -30.74 25.19
CA ALA A 34 -9.34 -30.36 26.00
C ALA A 34 -8.82 -28.96 25.64
N ASP A 35 -8.76 -28.64 24.34
CA ASP A 35 -8.33 -27.33 23.88
C ASP A 35 -9.36 -26.24 24.24
N GLN A 36 -10.64 -26.58 24.15
CA GLN A 36 -11.73 -25.69 24.55
C GLN A 36 -11.67 -25.36 26.06
N GLN A 37 -11.30 -26.32 26.91
CA GLN A 37 -11.13 -26.04 28.35
C GLN A 37 -9.95 -25.09 28.61
N LYS A 38 -8.83 -25.28 27.89
CA LYS A 38 -7.67 -24.38 27.98
C LYS A 38 -8.01 -22.97 27.47
N LEU A 39 -8.71 -22.86 26.35
CA LEU A 39 -9.17 -21.58 25.81
C LEU A 39 -10.20 -20.91 26.74
N ALA A 40 -11.12 -21.66 27.34
CA ALA A 40 -12.01 -21.13 28.38
C ALA A 40 -11.23 -20.60 29.60
N SER A 41 -10.16 -21.27 30.02
CA SER A 41 -9.29 -20.78 31.09
C SER A 41 -8.63 -19.44 30.71
N LEU A 42 -8.13 -19.32 29.47
CA LEU A 42 -7.57 -18.07 28.95
C LEU A 42 -8.62 -16.93 28.93
N ILE A 43 -9.83 -17.21 28.46
CA ILE A 43 -10.92 -16.21 28.40
C ILE A 43 -11.32 -15.76 29.80
N ALA A 44 -11.37 -16.70 30.77
CA ALA A 44 -11.68 -16.36 32.16
C ALA A 44 -10.61 -15.46 32.80
N ASN A 45 -9.37 -15.54 32.35
CA ASN A 45 -8.24 -14.70 32.78
C ASN A 45 -7.97 -13.60 31.74
N LEU A 46 -9.02 -12.87 31.36
CA LEU A 46 -8.97 -11.88 30.28
C LEU A 46 -7.91 -10.80 30.50
N ASP A 47 -7.70 -10.32 31.72
CA ASP A 47 -6.76 -9.22 32.01
C ASP A 47 -5.30 -9.58 31.70
N GLU A 48 -4.90 -10.80 32.02
CA GLU A 48 -3.57 -11.32 31.71
C GLU A 48 -3.39 -11.49 30.20
N ALA A 49 -4.41 -12.03 29.53
CA ALA A 49 -4.43 -12.15 28.07
C ALA A 49 -4.38 -10.77 27.39
N ASP A 50 -5.13 -9.80 27.89
CA ASP A 50 -5.20 -8.45 27.33
C ASP A 50 -3.88 -7.70 27.50
N SER A 51 -3.24 -7.87 28.67
CA SER A 51 -1.92 -7.32 28.95
C SER A 51 -0.86 -7.90 28.01
N ALA A 52 -0.90 -9.22 27.75
CA ALA A 52 0.04 -9.89 26.86
C ALA A 52 -0.13 -9.45 25.38
N MET A 53 -1.35 -9.25 24.91
CA MET A 53 -1.64 -8.80 23.54
C MET A 53 -1.37 -7.31 23.30
N GLY A 54 -1.51 -6.50 24.34
CA GLY A 54 -1.47 -5.05 24.25
C GLY A 54 -2.47 -4.47 23.24
N ARG A 55 -2.19 -3.28 22.71
CA ARG A 55 -3.14 -2.54 21.83
C ARG A 55 -3.08 -2.91 20.35
N LYS A 56 -1.97 -3.51 19.89
CA LYS A 56 -1.70 -3.75 18.45
C LYS A 56 -2.03 -5.16 17.98
N VAL A 57 -2.32 -6.09 18.87
CA VAL A 57 -2.74 -7.45 18.54
C VAL A 57 -4.21 -7.61 18.96
N ALA A 58 -5.06 -8.05 18.03
CA ALA A 58 -6.42 -8.45 18.36
C ALA A 58 -6.50 -9.98 18.40
N PHE A 59 -7.29 -10.52 19.34
CA PHE A 59 -7.59 -11.95 19.43
C PHE A 59 -9.09 -12.19 19.35
N ILE A 60 -9.49 -13.04 18.41
CA ILE A 60 -10.89 -13.31 18.09
C ILE A 60 -11.34 -14.64 18.70
N LEU A 61 -12.53 -14.56 19.29
CA LEU A 61 -13.43 -15.59 19.74
C LEU A 61 -14.65 -15.49 18.83
N LEU A 62 -15.36 -16.57 18.55
CA LEU A 62 -16.52 -16.56 17.65
C LEU A 62 -17.73 -17.21 18.34
N ASP A 63 -18.94 -16.75 18.04
CA ASP A 63 -20.18 -17.37 18.53
C ASP A 63 -21.28 -17.42 17.44
N PRO A 64 -21.68 -18.62 16.97
CA PRO A 64 -22.59 -18.78 15.85
C PRO A 64 -24.06 -18.63 16.25
N THR A 65 -24.37 -18.69 17.54
CA THR A 65 -25.73 -18.52 18.06
C THR A 65 -26.12 -17.06 18.23
N THR A 66 -25.20 -16.15 17.88
CA THR A 66 -25.37 -14.71 18.00
C THR A 66 -26.16 -14.14 16.82
N ASP A 67 -27.40 -13.73 17.06
CA ASP A 67 -28.26 -13.10 16.04
C ASP A 67 -27.83 -11.66 15.69
N ASN A 68 -26.84 -11.11 16.41
CA ASN A 68 -26.31 -9.79 16.13
C ASN A 68 -25.30 -9.86 14.98
N THR A 69 -25.81 -9.67 13.77
CA THR A 69 -25.04 -9.45 12.55
C THR A 69 -23.82 -8.59 12.80
N LEU A 70 -22.66 -9.09 12.39
CA LEU A 70 -21.57 -8.25 11.88
C LEU A 70 -22.23 -7.20 10.99
N GLY A 71 -22.08 -5.91 11.30
CA GLY A 71 -22.58 -4.82 10.47
C GLY A 71 -21.92 -4.82 9.10
N ILE A 72 -22.30 -5.77 8.25
CA ILE A 72 -22.01 -5.89 6.83
C ILE A 72 -23.36 -5.65 6.15
N LEU A 73 -23.81 -4.40 6.21
CA LEU A 73 -24.75 -3.88 5.22
C LEU A 73 -23.97 -2.87 4.39
N GLU A 74 -23.70 -3.25 3.15
CA GLU A 74 -23.31 -2.34 2.09
C GLU A 74 -24.50 -1.41 1.80
N GLN A 75 -24.55 -0.23 2.43
CA GLN A 75 -25.36 0.87 1.90
C GLN A 75 -24.63 2.21 2.00
N PRO A 76 -24.74 3.08 0.98
CA PRO A 76 -24.02 4.34 0.90
C PRO A 76 -24.64 5.36 1.86
N GLY A 77 -23.86 5.85 2.83
CA GLY A 77 -24.21 7.03 3.63
C GLY A 77 -24.31 6.87 5.15
N GLY A 78 -24.01 5.71 5.74
CA GLY A 78 -24.09 5.49 7.19
C GLY A 78 -22.73 5.62 7.91
N ASN A 79 -22.69 6.38 9.01
CA ASN A 79 -21.53 6.49 9.90
C ASN A 79 -21.03 5.12 10.39
N VAL A 80 -19.70 4.94 10.36
CA VAL A 80 -18.99 3.71 10.71
C VAL A 80 -18.50 3.80 12.16
N VAL A 81 -18.82 2.79 12.98
CA VAL A 81 -18.16 2.55 14.27
C VAL A 81 -17.76 1.07 14.34
N ALA A 82 -16.49 0.79 14.62
CA ALA A 82 -15.97 -0.58 14.78
C ALA A 82 -16.45 -1.21 16.10
N PHE A 83 -16.37 -2.54 16.13
CA PHE A 83 -17.12 -3.44 17.01
C PHE A 83 -17.23 -3.06 18.47
N PRO A 84 -18.38 -3.44 18.98
CA PRO A 84 -18.46 -4.01 20.29
C PRO A 84 -18.69 -5.55 20.27
N GLY A 85 -18.58 -6.25 21.40
CA GLY A 85 -18.93 -7.67 21.54
C GLY A 85 -20.16 -7.93 22.41
N ARG A 86 -20.76 -9.12 22.32
CA ARG A 86 -21.55 -9.76 23.40
C ARG A 86 -21.79 -11.20 22.99
N ALA A 87 -21.76 -12.13 23.95
CA ALA A 87 -22.50 -13.38 23.89
C ALA A 87 -23.39 -13.52 25.14
N PHE A 88 -24.63 -13.04 24.95
CA PHE A 88 -25.94 -13.33 25.58
C PHE A 88 -26.23 -13.27 27.08
N PRO A 89 -27.46 -12.82 27.40
CA PRO A 89 -28.56 -13.76 27.63
C PRO A 89 -29.70 -13.67 26.59
N SER A 90 -30.34 -14.82 26.35
CA SER A 90 -31.68 -14.92 25.77
C SER A 90 -32.68 -14.17 26.65
N GLN A 91 -33.62 -13.47 26.00
CA GLN A 91 -34.61 -12.55 26.58
C GLN A 91 -34.06 -11.15 26.93
N GLN A 92 -33.84 -10.32 25.90
CA GLN A 92 -34.22 -8.90 25.97
C GLN A 92 -34.18 -8.28 24.57
N THR A 93 -35.37 -7.97 24.06
CA THR A 93 -35.60 -7.14 22.88
C THR A 93 -35.16 -5.69 23.16
N GLY A 94 -34.18 -5.18 22.42
CA GLY A 94 -33.87 -3.76 22.40
C GLY A 94 -32.51 -3.43 21.75
N ASN A 95 -32.50 -2.43 20.87
CA ASN A 95 -31.31 -1.83 20.24
C ASN A 95 -30.37 -1.21 21.29
N LYS A 96 -29.59 -2.04 22.00
CA LYS A 96 -28.51 -1.55 22.87
C LYS A 96 -27.18 -1.57 22.11
N PRO A 97 -26.31 -0.57 22.34
CA PRO A 97 -24.95 -0.61 21.83
C PRO A 97 -24.25 -1.84 22.39
N ILE A 98 -23.30 -2.32 21.62
CA ILE A 98 -22.64 -3.59 21.88
C ILE A 98 -21.44 -3.26 22.86
N HIS A 99 -20.74 -4.22 23.52
CA HIS A 99 -19.65 -3.93 24.50
C HIS A 99 -18.41 -4.87 24.43
N ALA A 100 -17.15 -4.42 24.60
CA ALA A 100 -16.03 -5.39 24.61
C ALA A 100 -16.16 -6.34 25.82
N LEU A 101 -15.56 -7.56 25.79
CA LEU A 101 -15.64 -8.48 26.94
C LEU A 101 -15.08 -7.85 28.23
N ARG A 102 -14.06 -6.99 28.10
CA ARG A 102 -13.50 -6.17 29.19
C ARG A 102 -14.47 -5.11 29.73
N ASP A 103 -15.52 -4.80 28.98
CA ASP A 103 -16.56 -3.83 29.32
C ASP A 103 -17.79 -4.49 29.95
N GLU A 104 -17.80 -5.83 30.03
CA GLU A 104 -18.89 -6.57 30.66
C GLU A 104 -18.71 -6.61 32.18
N GLN A 105 -19.81 -6.41 32.90
CA GLN A 105 -19.82 -6.39 34.37
C GLN A 105 -19.16 -7.64 34.99
N ALA A 106 -19.33 -8.82 34.37
CA ALA A 106 -18.71 -10.06 34.85
C ALA A 106 -17.17 -10.09 34.78
N PHE A 107 -16.57 -9.17 34.01
CA PHE A 107 -15.13 -8.97 33.87
C PHE A 107 -14.66 -7.65 34.51
N GLN A 108 -15.57 -6.78 34.96
CA GLN A 108 -15.27 -5.50 35.61
C GLN A 108 -15.54 -5.48 37.13
N ASP A 109 -16.58 -6.19 37.60
CA ASP A 109 -17.05 -6.17 39.00
C ASP A 109 -16.69 -7.43 39.78
N LEU A 110 -16.27 -7.24 41.05
CA LEU A 110 -15.98 -8.29 42.05
C LEU A 110 -17.21 -8.63 42.93
N GLY A 111 -18.44 -8.50 42.39
CA GLY A 111 -19.68 -8.77 43.14
C GLY A 111 -19.96 -10.27 43.31
N PRO A 112 -20.64 -10.73 44.38
CA PRO A 112 -20.81 -12.16 44.68
C PRO A 112 -21.44 -12.95 43.52
N GLY A 113 -20.83 -14.09 43.14
CA GLY A 113 -21.27 -14.96 42.05
C GLY A 113 -20.66 -14.66 40.67
N TRP A 114 -19.83 -13.61 40.55
CA TRP A 114 -19.17 -13.22 39.30
C TRP A 114 -18.23 -14.30 38.75
N GLU A 115 -17.50 -15.03 39.60
CA GLU A 115 -16.56 -16.06 39.15
C GLU A 115 -17.24 -17.19 38.37
N ASP A 116 -18.39 -17.65 38.85
CA ASP A 116 -19.14 -18.72 38.22
C ASP A 116 -19.78 -18.26 36.91
N LEU A 117 -20.26 -17.01 36.87
CA LEU A 117 -20.75 -16.38 35.65
C LEU A 117 -19.64 -16.25 34.60
N ARG A 118 -18.47 -15.72 35.00
CA ARG A 118 -17.28 -15.57 34.16
C ARG A 118 -16.79 -16.91 33.60
N LYS A 119 -16.66 -17.93 34.45
CA LYS A 119 -16.28 -19.30 34.01
C LYS A 119 -17.29 -19.87 33.02
N ARG A 120 -18.59 -19.65 33.25
CA ARG A 120 -19.66 -20.10 32.33
C ARG A 120 -19.59 -19.37 30.99
N MET A 121 -19.43 -18.04 31.00
CA MET A 121 -19.28 -17.23 29.79
C MET A 121 -18.05 -17.65 28.97
N ALA A 122 -16.92 -17.88 29.63
CA ALA A 122 -15.69 -18.33 29.02
C ALA A 122 -15.84 -19.72 28.37
N LYS A 123 -16.48 -20.67 29.08
CA LYS A 123 -16.78 -22.01 28.56
C LYS A 123 -17.68 -21.96 27.33
N ASN A 124 -18.74 -21.16 27.36
CA ASN A 124 -19.67 -21.01 26.24
C ASN A 124 -18.97 -20.38 25.03
N SER A 125 -18.21 -19.30 25.25
CA SER A 125 -17.43 -18.61 24.20
C SER A 125 -16.43 -19.53 23.52
N SER A 126 -15.71 -20.35 24.31
CA SER A 126 -14.75 -21.30 23.75
C SER A 126 -15.43 -22.39 22.92
N LYS A 127 -16.55 -22.93 23.41
CA LYS A 127 -17.34 -23.94 22.67
C LYS A 127 -17.89 -23.37 21.36
N ALA A 128 -18.37 -22.14 21.40
CA ALA A 128 -18.93 -21.46 20.25
C ALA A 128 -17.83 -21.20 19.19
N THR A 129 -16.62 -20.83 19.61
CA THR A 129 -15.48 -20.61 18.72
C THR A 129 -15.08 -21.89 17.98
N ALA A 130 -15.12 -23.03 18.67
CA ALA A 130 -14.79 -24.33 18.09
C ALA A 130 -15.70 -24.71 16.90
N GLN A 131 -16.94 -24.22 16.86
CA GLN A 131 -17.89 -24.52 15.78
C GLN A 131 -17.48 -23.90 14.43
N PHE A 132 -16.67 -22.85 14.43
CA PHE A 132 -16.17 -22.21 13.20
C PHE A 132 -14.86 -22.81 12.69
N VAL A 133 -14.22 -23.70 13.47
CA VAL A 133 -12.92 -24.31 13.10
C VAL A 133 -12.94 -24.92 11.70
N PRO A 134 -13.98 -25.67 11.26
CA PRO A 134 -14.01 -26.23 9.91
C PRO A 134 -13.92 -25.16 8.82
N ALA A 135 -14.69 -24.07 8.93
CA ALA A 135 -14.72 -23.01 7.93
C ALA A 135 -13.40 -22.22 7.88
N PHE A 136 -12.79 -21.95 9.03
CA PHE A 136 -11.47 -21.32 9.08
C PHE A 136 -10.37 -22.26 8.61
N ALA A 137 -10.45 -23.55 8.91
CA ALA A 137 -9.50 -24.53 8.43
C ALA A 137 -9.53 -24.63 6.90
N GLU A 138 -10.69 -24.51 6.27
CA GLU A 138 -10.80 -24.42 4.82
C GLU A 138 -10.13 -23.14 4.28
N LEU A 139 -10.49 -21.96 4.80
CA LEU A 139 -9.93 -20.68 4.34
C LEU A 139 -8.40 -20.61 4.49
N PHE A 140 -7.89 -21.06 5.63
CA PHE A 140 -6.45 -21.08 5.90
C PHE A 140 -5.78 -22.36 5.37
N ALA A 141 -6.49 -23.24 4.67
CA ALA A 141 -5.99 -24.51 4.16
C ALA A 141 -5.24 -25.35 5.21
N ILE A 142 -5.79 -25.45 6.42
CA ILE A 142 -5.19 -26.08 7.60
C ILE A 142 -5.56 -27.56 7.64
N SER A 143 -4.54 -28.40 7.74
CA SER A 143 -4.70 -29.84 7.96
C SER A 143 -5.07 -30.15 9.42
N PRO A 144 -5.78 -31.27 9.69
CA PRO A 144 -6.06 -31.68 11.07
C PRO A 144 -4.82 -31.85 11.95
N SER A 145 -3.67 -32.22 11.37
CA SER A 145 -2.39 -32.37 12.07
C SER A 145 -1.77 -31.05 12.54
N GLU A 146 -2.16 -29.92 11.94
CA GLU A 146 -1.69 -28.60 12.37
C GLU A 146 -2.53 -28.06 13.55
N GLN A 147 -3.64 -28.71 13.91
CA GLN A 147 -4.52 -28.28 15.00
C GLN A 147 -4.07 -28.89 16.34
N PRO A 148 -4.14 -28.16 17.46
CA PRO A 148 -4.61 -26.76 17.58
C PRO A 148 -3.56 -25.77 17.05
N CYS A 149 -4.02 -24.69 16.44
CA CYS A 149 -3.14 -23.65 15.86
C CYS A 149 -3.65 -22.23 16.13
N LEU A 150 -2.74 -21.28 15.94
CA LEU A 150 -3.03 -19.86 15.90
C LEU A 150 -2.82 -19.33 14.49
N CYS A 151 -3.89 -18.82 13.89
CA CYS A 151 -3.84 -18.12 12.60
C CYS A 151 -3.60 -16.64 12.86
N VAL A 152 -2.54 -16.08 12.29
CA VAL A 152 -2.14 -14.68 12.43
C VAL A 152 -2.29 -13.99 11.08
N LEU A 153 -3.27 -13.09 10.98
CA LEU A 153 -3.40 -12.21 9.84
C LEU A 153 -2.60 -10.94 10.09
N VAL A 154 -1.85 -10.50 9.07
CA VAL A 154 -1.07 -9.26 9.11
C VAL A 154 -1.79 -8.19 8.31
N LYS A 155 -2.06 -7.05 8.92
CA LYS A 155 -2.77 -5.97 8.26
C LYS A 155 -2.02 -5.44 7.05
N GLY A 156 -2.75 -5.22 5.97
CA GLY A 156 -2.23 -4.77 4.69
C GLY A 156 -1.52 -5.83 3.84
N LEU A 157 -1.18 -7.01 4.39
CA LEU A 157 -0.61 -8.10 3.59
C LEU A 157 -1.70 -9.01 3.03
N ASP A 158 -1.41 -9.70 1.94
CA ASP A 158 -2.29 -10.70 1.32
C ASP A 158 -2.15 -12.10 1.95
N LYS A 159 -1.04 -12.32 2.66
CA LYS A 159 -0.71 -13.57 3.36
C LYS A 159 -1.02 -13.52 4.85
N SER A 160 -1.52 -14.64 5.35
CA SER A 160 -1.65 -14.96 6.77
C SER A 160 -0.66 -16.07 7.15
N VAL A 161 -0.37 -16.18 8.45
CA VAL A 161 0.54 -17.19 9.00
C VAL A 161 -0.23 -18.16 9.87
N VAL A 162 0.01 -19.45 9.72
CA VAL A 162 -0.50 -20.49 10.62
C VAL A 162 0.64 -20.95 11.53
N LEU A 163 0.42 -20.89 12.84
CA LEU A 163 1.35 -21.31 13.89
C LEU A 163 0.76 -22.50 14.66
N PRO A 164 1.17 -23.75 14.38
CA PRO A 164 0.76 -24.92 15.15
C PRO A 164 1.21 -24.82 16.61
N LEU A 165 0.29 -25.05 17.54
CA LEU A 165 0.58 -24.99 18.98
C LEU A 165 1.08 -26.33 19.53
N GLY A 166 0.76 -27.44 18.87
CA GLY A 166 1.05 -28.79 19.35
C GLY A 166 0.03 -29.26 20.38
N SER A 167 0.03 -30.56 20.68
CA SER A 167 -0.90 -31.17 21.65
C SER A 167 -0.60 -30.80 23.10
N ASP A 168 0.65 -30.44 23.38
CA ASP A 168 1.20 -30.09 24.70
C ASP A 168 1.01 -28.61 25.07
N TRP A 169 0.32 -27.82 24.23
CA TRP A 169 0.15 -26.40 24.48
C TRP A 169 -0.59 -26.11 25.80
N SER A 170 -0.25 -24.98 26.41
CA SER A 170 -0.84 -24.47 27.65
C SER A 170 -1.22 -23.00 27.53
N THR A 171 -2.09 -22.51 28.43
CA THR A 171 -2.44 -21.09 28.52
C THR A 171 -1.20 -20.21 28.70
N THR A 172 -0.27 -20.62 29.57
CA THR A 172 1.00 -19.91 29.78
C THR A 172 1.85 -19.84 28.50
N SER A 173 1.97 -20.95 27.78
CA SER A 173 2.72 -20.95 26.50
C SER A 173 2.07 -20.08 25.42
N LEU A 174 0.73 -20.02 25.40
CA LEU A 174 -0.01 -19.18 24.48
C LEU A 174 0.10 -17.70 24.85
N LEU A 175 0.08 -17.35 26.14
CA LEU A 175 0.32 -15.99 26.61
C LEU A 175 1.72 -15.50 26.23
N ALA A 176 2.74 -16.35 26.43
CA ALA A 176 4.10 -16.03 26.00
C ALA A 176 4.18 -15.79 24.47
N LEU A 177 3.47 -16.60 23.68
CA LEU A 177 3.36 -16.41 22.23
C LEU A 177 2.65 -15.08 21.89
N MET A 178 1.58 -14.71 22.60
CA MET A 178 0.90 -13.43 22.40
C MET A 178 1.81 -12.24 22.71
N THR A 179 2.62 -12.32 23.78
CA THR A 179 3.61 -11.29 24.11
C THR A 179 4.65 -11.14 23.01
N GLN A 180 5.16 -12.24 22.46
CA GLN A 180 6.11 -12.20 21.34
C GLN A 180 5.45 -11.62 20.07
N LEU A 181 4.19 -11.99 19.78
CA LEU A 181 3.42 -11.40 18.69
C LEU A 181 3.17 -9.91 18.90
N HIS A 182 2.95 -9.47 20.14
CA HIS A 182 2.81 -8.06 20.49
C HIS A 182 4.08 -7.27 20.18
N GLU A 183 5.26 -7.80 20.55
CA GLU A 183 6.54 -7.18 20.20
C GLU A 183 6.76 -7.07 18.69
N ILE A 184 6.39 -8.11 17.94
CA ILE A 184 6.43 -8.10 16.47
C ILE A 184 5.46 -7.06 15.92
N ALA A 185 4.21 -7.03 16.40
CA ALA A 185 3.19 -6.05 16.00
C ALA A 185 3.64 -4.61 16.27
N ASN A 186 4.42 -4.38 17.33
CA ASN A 186 4.97 -3.06 17.65
C ASN A 186 5.96 -2.55 16.60
N ARG A 187 6.73 -3.46 16.00
CA ARG A 187 7.72 -3.17 14.95
C ARG A 187 7.16 -3.28 13.54
N THR A 188 5.96 -3.84 13.38
CA THR A 188 5.31 -4.02 12.08
C THR A 188 4.84 -2.68 11.51
N PRO A 189 5.27 -2.29 10.30
CA PRO A 189 4.84 -1.04 9.67
C PRO A 189 3.38 -1.11 9.18
N ASP A 190 2.83 0.05 8.83
CA ASP A 190 1.53 0.13 8.19
C ASP A 190 1.63 -0.19 6.69
N PHE A 191 1.60 -1.47 6.34
CA PHE A 191 1.72 -1.91 4.94
C PHE A 191 0.64 -1.33 4.03
N ARG A 192 -0.59 -1.17 4.52
CA ARG A 192 -1.68 -0.61 3.72
C ARG A 192 -1.39 0.84 3.32
N SER A 193 -0.96 1.65 4.29
CA SER A 193 -0.56 3.03 4.03
C SER A 193 0.67 3.09 3.12
N ALA A 194 1.62 2.17 3.30
CA ALA A 194 2.80 2.08 2.45
C ALA A 194 2.45 1.73 0.99
N TYR A 195 1.49 0.83 0.75
CA TYR A 195 1.01 0.50 -0.59
C TYR A 195 0.27 1.67 -1.25
N GLN A 196 -0.55 2.41 -0.50
CA GLN A 196 -1.22 3.61 -1.03
C GLN A 196 -0.21 4.69 -1.46
N GLN A 197 0.94 4.80 -0.79
CA GLN A 197 2.01 5.72 -1.16
C GLN A 197 2.78 5.30 -2.43
N LEU A 198 2.55 4.09 -2.94
CA LEU A 198 3.08 3.63 -4.23
C LEU A 198 2.16 4.01 -5.40
N GLU A 199 0.91 4.42 -5.18
CA GLU A 199 0.01 4.85 -6.26
C GLU A 199 0.54 6.16 -6.87
N ILE A 200 1.21 6.06 -8.01
CA ILE A 200 1.65 7.23 -8.79
C ILE A 200 0.57 7.51 -9.85
N GLY A 201 0.25 8.79 -10.05
CA GLY A 201 -0.59 9.25 -11.15
C GLY A 201 -0.07 8.87 -12.53
N ASP A 202 -0.75 9.33 -13.58
CA ASP A 202 -0.64 8.81 -14.95
C ASP A 202 0.80 8.79 -15.52
N LEU A 203 1.49 7.65 -15.40
CA LEU A 203 2.80 7.37 -16.01
C LEU A 203 2.67 6.92 -17.49
N ARG A 204 1.45 6.96 -18.05
CA ARG A 204 1.10 6.37 -19.35
C ARG A 204 1.49 7.27 -20.52
N SER A 205 2.76 7.27 -20.90
CA SER A 205 3.11 7.59 -22.29
C SER A 205 4.50 7.04 -22.64
N PRO A 206 4.67 6.38 -23.80
CA PRO A 206 5.98 5.93 -24.26
C PRO A 206 6.91 7.14 -24.42
N LEU A 207 8.13 7.00 -23.89
CA LEU A 207 9.11 8.08 -23.85
C LEU A 207 10.04 7.97 -25.08
N PRO A 208 10.28 9.05 -25.83
CA PRO A 208 11.29 9.03 -26.88
C PRO A 208 12.70 8.87 -26.26
N PRO A 209 13.64 8.16 -26.92
CA PRO A 209 15.01 8.01 -26.44
C PRO A 209 15.65 9.38 -26.22
N MET A 210 16.13 9.65 -25.00
CA MET A 210 16.72 10.95 -24.62
C MET A 210 17.86 11.38 -25.55
N GLN A 211 18.64 10.42 -26.05
CA GLN A 211 19.73 10.67 -27.00
C GLN A 211 19.20 11.18 -28.35
N LYS A 212 18.14 10.56 -28.88
CA LYS A 212 17.46 11.02 -30.11
C LYS A 212 16.82 12.40 -29.92
N ALA A 213 16.24 12.67 -28.75
CA ALA A 213 15.67 13.98 -28.43
C ALA A 213 16.76 15.08 -28.33
N LEU A 214 17.95 14.75 -27.83
CA LEU A 214 19.09 15.67 -27.80
C LEU A 214 19.65 15.90 -29.21
N GLU A 215 19.78 14.86 -30.02
CA GLU A 215 20.16 14.95 -31.44
C GLU A 215 19.18 15.84 -32.23
N GLU A 216 17.87 15.63 -32.08
CA GLU A 216 16.84 16.46 -32.72
C GLU A 216 16.91 17.94 -32.27
N ILE A 217 17.28 18.21 -31.01
CA ILE A 217 17.54 19.57 -30.53
C ILE A 217 18.78 20.16 -31.19
N ASP A 218 19.89 19.43 -31.25
CA ASP A 218 21.14 19.89 -31.84
C ASP A 218 20.99 20.16 -33.35
N GLU A 219 20.29 19.29 -34.07
CA GLU A 219 19.93 19.50 -35.48
C GLU A 219 19.05 20.73 -35.68
N SER A 220 18.04 20.91 -34.80
CA SER A 220 17.16 22.07 -34.86
C SER A 220 17.90 23.37 -34.53
N ILE A 221 18.84 23.36 -33.58
CA ILE A 221 19.70 24.49 -33.24
C ILE A 221 20.62 24.81 -34.43
N SER A 222 21.27 23.82 -35.03
CA SER A 222 22.13 24.01 -36.21
C SER A 222 21.34 24.64 -37.36
N THR A 223 20.13 24.14 -37.62
CA THR A 223 19.24 24.71 -38.64
C THR A 223 18.82 26.15 -38.29
N LEU A 224 18.51 26.42 -37.03
CA LEU A 224 18.13 27.75 -36.55
C LEU A 224 19.30 28.74 -36.70
N THR A 225 20.53 28.33 -36.35
CA THR A 225 21.75 29.13 -36.56
C THR A 225 21.90 29.54 -38.03
N GLN A 226 21.80 28.59 -38.95
CA GLN A 226 21.89 28.88 -40.39
C GLN A 226 20.79 29.84 -40.87
N VAL A 227 19.57 29.75 -40.31
CA VAL A 227 18.48 30.65 -40.64
C VAL A 227 18.77 32.07 -40.13
N LEU A 228 19.27 32.20 -38.89
CA LEU A 228 19.61 33.49 -38.28
C LEU A 228 20.79 34.17 -38.99
N GLU A 229 21.83 33.42 -39.35
CA GLU A 229 22.97 33.93 -40.11
C GLU A 229 22.55 34.40 -41.52
N LYS A 230 21.64 33.68 -42.18
CA LYS A 230 21.08 34.10 -43.48
C LYS A 230 20.27 35.38 -43.37
N LEU A 231 19.50 35.56 -42.30
CA LEU A 231 18.78 36.81 -42.04
C LEU A 231 19.77 37.96 -41.85
N LEU A 232 20.79 37.79 -40.99
CA LEU A 232 21.82 38.81 -40.77
C LEU A 232 22.55 39.20 -42.06
N SER A 233 22.93 38.23 -42.89
CA SER A 233 23.61 38.50 -44.17
C SER A 233 22.70 39.18 -45.19
N ARG A 234 21.43 38.76 -45.28
CA ARG A 234 20.46 39.31 -46.25
C ARG A 234 20.14 40.77 -45.98
N TYR A 235 19.96 41.14 -44.71
CA TYR A 235 19.57 42.49 -44.29
C TYR A 235 20.76 43.35 -43.83
N GLN A 236 22.00 42.91 -44.09
CA GLN A 236 23.24 43.62 -43.74
C GLN A 236 23.32 44.02 -42.26
N GLY A 237 23.12 43.05 -41.37
CA GLY A 237 23.16 43.27 -39.92
C GLY A 237 24.47 43.91 -39.46
N THR A 238 24.37 44.75 -38.43
CA THR A 238 25.52 45.41 -37.80
C THR A 238 26.34 44.44 -36.94
N ASP A 239 27.54 44.84 -36.53
CA ASP A 239 28.35 44.06 -35.58
C ASP A 239 27.59 43.79 -34.26
N SER A 240 26.74 44.74 -33.83
CA SER A 240 25.87 44.58 -32.66
C SER A 240 24.82 43.48 -32.87
N ASP A 241 24.19 43.42 -34.05
CA ASP A 241 23.20 42.39 -34.40
C ASP A 241 23.85 41.01 -34.42
N HIS A 242 25.05 40.91 -35.01
CA HIS A 242 25.83 39.68 -35.03
C HIS A 242 26.21 39.22 -33.62
N HIS A 243 26.60 40.14 -32.73
CA HIS A 243 26.94 39.81 -31.35
C HIS A 243 25.71 39.30 -30.57
N MET A 244 24.55 39.92 -30.77
CA MET A 244 23.30 39.53 -30.09
C MET A 244 22.84 38.13 -30.51
N VAL A 245 22.86 37.84 -31.82
CA VAL A 245 22.53 36.50 -32.34
C VAL A 245 23.57 35.47 -31.90
N ALA A 246 24.86 35.80 -31.91
CA ALA A 246 25.91 34.91 -31.44
C ALA A 246 25.76 34.57 -29.95
N SER A 247 25.42 35.55 -29.11
CA SER A 247 25.13 35.32 -27.68
C SER A 247 23.92 34.39 -27.50
N PHE A 248 22.86 34.58 -28.28
CA PHE A 248 21.69 33.70 -28.24
C PHE A 248 21.99 32.25 -28.65
N ILE A 249 22.85 32.06 -29.66
CA ILE A 249 23.32 30.74 -30.09
C ILE A 249 24.23 30.11 -29.04
N ALA A 250 25.13 30.90 -28.43
CA ALA A 250 26.02 30.47 -27.35
C ALA A 250 25.23 29.98 -26.12
N ASP A 251 24.13 30.65 -25.81
CA ASP A 251 23.17 30.23 -24.77
C ASP A 251 22.27 29.04 -25.21
N ARG A 252 22.63 28.40 -26.32
CA ARG A 252 21.93 27.24 -26.91
C ARG A 252 20.48 27.56 -27.24
N CYS A 253 20.16 28.78 -27.68
CA CYS A 253 18.80 29.20 -28.05
C CYS A 253 17.78 29.01 -26.91
N PRO A 254 17.81 29.83 -25.85
CA PRO A 254 17.12 29.58 -24.58
C PRO A 254 15.59 29.52 -24.65
N GLY A 255 14.95 30.14 -25.65
CA GLY A 255 13.48 30.08 -25.77
C GLY A 255 12.88 31.05 -26.79
N THR A 256 11.63 30.80 -27.17
CA THR A 256 10.87 31.62 -28.13
C THR A 256 10.72 33.07 -27.68
N LYS A 257 10.53 33.34 -26.39
CA LYS A 257 10.45 34.72 -25.87
C LYS A 257 11.74 35.50 -26.13
N ARG A 258 12.90 34.86 -25.96
CA ARG A 258 14.20 35.50 -26.18
C ARG A 258 14.48 35.69 -27.68
N LEU A 259 14.08 34.73 -28.52
CA LEU A 259 14.15 34.87 -29.97
C LEU A 259 13.34 36.08 -30.47
N LEU A 260 12.10 36.25 -29.99
CA LEU A 260 11.24 37.39 -30.35
C LEU A 260 11.82 38.72 -29.85
N GLN A 261 12.44 38.74 -28.67
CA GLN A 261 13.15 39.92 -28.18
C GLN A 261 14.29 40.32 -29.12
N ILE A 262 15.10 39.35 -29.55
CA ILE A 262 16.20 39.60 -30.50
C ILE A 262 15.64 40.17 -31.79
N PHE A 263 14.61 39.56 -32.38
CA PHE A 263 14.00 40.09 -33.60
C PHE A 263 13.50 41.54 -33.45
N ASN A 264 12.98 41.90 -32.28
CA ASN A 264 12.53 43.28 -32.03
C ASN A 264 13.69 44.27 -31.88
N GLU A 265 14.85 43.81 -31.40
CA GLU A 265 16.04 44.62 -31.12
C GLU A 265 17.01 44.72 -32.31
N LEU A 266 16.82 43.93 -33.38
CA LEU A 266 17.64 43.99 -34.59
C LEU A 266 17.52 45.35 -35.29
N SER A 267 18.65 45.86 -35.78
CA SER A 267 18.72 47.18 -36.44
C SER A 267 17.79 47.32 -37.66
N PHE A 268 17.47 46.21 -38.33
CA PHE A 268 16.61 46.13 -39.51
C PHE A 268 15.18 45.63 -39.21
N ASN A 269 14.77 45.57 -37.93
CA ASN A 269 13.40 45.14 -37.57
C ASN A 269 12.29 46.01 -38.21
N ALA A 270 12.56 47.30 -38.39
CA ALA A 270 11.62 48.23 -39.01
C ALA A 270 11.45 48.03 -40.52
N ASP A 271 12.25 47.17 -41.14
CA ASP A 271 12.14 46.82 -42.56
C ASP A 271 10.88 45.95 -42.79
N PRO A 272 9.91 46.40 -43.61
CA PRO A 272 8.72 45.61 -43.92
C PRO A 272 9.04 44.26 -44.55
N ASP A 273 10.12 44.17 -45.32
CA ASP A 273 10.53 42.93 -46.00
C ASP A 273 11.09 41.92 -45.01
N PHE A 274 11.67 42.37 -43.89
CA PHE A 274 12.09 41.50 -42.79
C PHE A 274 10.89 40.92 -42.04
N GLN A 275 9.90 41.74 -41.71
CA GLN A 275 8.71 41.28 -40.97
C GLN A 275 7.88 40.24 -41.75
N GLN A 276 7.95 40.27 -43.09
CA GLN A 276 7.30 39.30 -43.97
C GLN A 276 8.21 38.15 -44.43
N ASP A 277 9.47 38.10 -43.98
CA ASP A 277 10.41 37.07 -44.42
C ASP A 277 9.97 35.68 -43.91
N PRO A 278 9.77 34.70 -44.81
CA PRO A 278 9.45 33.32 -44.43
C PRO A 278 10.48 32.68 -43.47
N GLN A 279 11.72 33.16 -43.47
CA GLN A 279 12.77 32.70 -42.55
C GLN A 279 12.51 33.10 -41.10
N VAL A 280 11.87 34.25 -40.83
CA VAL A 280 11.47 34.66 -39.47
C VAL A 280 10.45 33.68 -38.90
N LEU A 281 9.40 33.37 -39.67
CA LEU A 281 8.40 32.36 -39.30
C LEU A 281 9.02 30.97 -39.12
N ARG A 282 10.00 30.61 -39.97
CA ARG A 282 10.74 29.35 -39.85
C ARG A 282 11.54 29.27 -38.55
N ALA A 283 12.22 30.36 -38.17
CA ALA A 283 12.98 30.44 -36.93
C ALA A 283 12.08 30.26 -35.70
N GLU A 284 10.90 30.90 -35.69
CA GLU A 284 9.91 30.74 -34.62
C GLU A 284 9.42 29.29 -34.51
N LYS A 285 9.10 28.64 -35.64
CA LYS A 285 8.66 27.24 -35.68
C LYS A 285 9.74 26.29 -35.15
N LEU A 286 11.00 26.47 -35.56
CA LEU A 286 12.14 25.70 -35.05
C LEU A 286 12.30 25.88 -33.54
N MET A 287 12.20 27.11 -33.05
CA MET A 287 12.31 27.40 -31.62
C MET A 287 11.14 26.80 -30.81
N ALA A 288 9.92 26.83 -31.35
CA ALA A 288 8.78 26.15 -30.74
C ALA A 288 8.97 24.62 -30.70
N GLN A 289 9.57 24.02 -31.73
CA GLN A 289 9.90 22.60 -31.78
C GLN A 289 10.96 22.23 -30.75
N ILE A 290 12.06 23.00 -30.65
CA ILE A 290 13.09 22.85 -29.60
C ILE A 290 12.44 22.94 -28.22
N GLY A 291 11.56 23.91 -27.99
CA GLY A 291 10.82 24.06 -26.73
C GLY A 291 9.95 22.85 -26.39
N LYS A 292 9.24 22.29 -27.38
CA LYS A 292 8.45 21.04 -27.21
C LYS A 292 9.35 19.87 -26.81
N ILE A 293 10.49 19.70 -27.46
CA ILE A 293 11.41 18.59 -27.17
C ILE A 293 12.05 18.76 -25.77
N ARG A 294 12.45 19.98 -25.39
CA ARG A 294 12.97 20.26 -24.04
C ARG A 294 11.96 19.95 -22.94
N ASN A 295 10.69 20.31 -23.13
CA ASN A 295 9.64 19.98 -22.19
C ASN A 295 9.49 18.46 -22.05
N LYS A 296 9.51 17.71 -23.17
CA LYS A 296 9.51 16.24 -23.13
C LYS A 296 10.69 15.67 -22.31
N ILE A 297 11.90 16.22 -22.48
CA ILE A 297 13.09 15.79 -21.72
C ILE A 297 12.96 16.12 -20.22
N ARG A 298 12.43 17.30 -19.87
CA ARG A 298 12.20 17.68 -18.47
C ARG A 298 11.19 16.74 -17.80
N ASP A 299 10.09 16.48 -18.49
CA ASP A 299 9.03 15.60 -18.01
C ASP A 299 9.56 14.15 -17.86
N ASP A 300 10.43 13.70 -18.78
CA ASP A 300 11.15 12.42 -18.68
C ASP A 300 12.03 12.35 -17.43
N ARG A 301 12.86 13.37 -17.18
CA ARG A 301 13.71 13.41 -15.97
C ARG A 301 12.90 13.32 -14.68
N GLN A 302 11.81 14.09 -14.58
CA GLN A 302 10.92 14.05 -13.42
C GLN A 302 10.27 12.68 -13.23
N ARG A 303 9.88 12.02 -14.33
CA ARG A 303 9.34 10.65 -14.29
C ARG A 303 10.38 9.63 -13.84
N ARG A 304 11.63 9.74 -14.29
CA ARG A 304 12.74 8.87 -13.84
C ARG A 304 13.01 9.01 -12.34
N GLU A 305 13.04 10.24 -11.83
CA GLU A 305 13.18 10.51 -10.40
C GLU A 305 12.01 9.89 -9.60
N THR A 306 10.79 9.95 -10.15
CA THR A 306 9.61 9.33 -9.56
C THR A 306 9.71 7.80 -9.55
N ALA A 307 10.15 7.18 -10.65
CA ALA A 307 10.31 5.73 -10.76
C ALA A 307 11.40 5.20 -9.81
N LEU A 308 12.52 5.92 -9.65
CA LEU A 308 13.55 5.59 -8.67
C LEU A 308 13.01 5.69 -7.24
N SER A 309 12.26 6.75 -6.92
CA SER A 309 11.63 6.88 -5.60
C SER A 309 10.62 5.75 -5.33
N LEU A 310 9.89 5.30 -6.36
CA LEU A 310 9.01 4.14 -6.24
C LEU A 310 9.81 2.86 -5.93
N ALA A 311 10.93 2.64 -6.63
CA ALA A 311 11.81 1.49 -6.43
C ALA A 311 12.26 1.38 -4.97
N ASP A 312 12.78 2.47 -4.42
CA ASP A 312 13.28 2.53 -3.04
C ASP A 312 12.16 2.25 -2.04
N ARG A 313 10.97 2.82 -2.26
CA ARG A 313 9.78 2.57 -1.41
C ARG A 313 9.32 1.11 -1.50
N ALA A 314 9.26 0.55 -2.69
CA ALA A 314 8.86 -0.84 -2.91
C ALA A 314 9.86 -1.80 -2.26
N GLN A 315 11.16 -1.55 -2.41
CA GLN A 315 12.21 -2.32 -1.74
C GLN A 315 12.05 -2.29 -0.22
N MET A 316 11.88 -1.10 0.37
CA MET A 316 11.65 -0.98 1.81
C MET A 316 10.45 -1.79 2.30
N ILE A 317 9.36 -1.82 1.52
CA ILE A 317 8.16 -2.59 1.85
C ILE A 317 8.44 -4.10 1.77
N VAL A 318 9.11 -4.56 0.70
CA VAL A 318 9.50 -5.98 0.55
C VAL A 318 10.40 -6.42 1.71
N GLU A 319 11.45 -5.64 2.01
CA GLU A 319 12.39 -5.95 3.10
C GLU A 319 11.68 -5.96 4.46
N SER A 320 10.79 -4.99 4.72
CA SER A 320 10.00 -4.95 5.95
C SER A 320 9.07 -6.15 6.07
N ARG A 321 8.47 -6.60 4.97
CA ARG A 321 7.63 -7.79 4.91
C ARG A 321 8.46 -9.05 5.16
N GLU A 322 9.64 -9.17 4.56
CA GLU A 322 10.55 -10.30 4.80
C GLU A 322 11.01 -10.34 6.25
N GLN A 323 11.41 -9.21 6.83
CA GLN A 323 11.79 -9.12 8.24
C GLN A 323 10.64 -9.53 9.18
N LEU A 324 9.40 -9.18 8.84
CA LEU A 324 8.22 -9.64 9.58
C LEU A 324 8.09 -11.16 9.52
N PHE A 325 8.13 -11.76 8.34
CA PHE A 325 8.00 -13.22 8.20
C PHE A 325 9.17 -13.97 8.85
N ILE A 326 10.39 -13.43 8.79
CA ILE A 326 11.56 -13.95 9.54
C ILE A 326 11.33 -13.85 11.06
N SER A 327 10.66 -12.79 11.54
CA SER A 327 10.35 -12.66 12.97
C SER A 327 9.27 -13.64 13.41
N LEU A 328 8.24 -13.84 12.57
CA LEU A 328 7.18 -14.83 12.81
C LEU A 328 7.70 -16.27 12.73
N SER A 329 8.68 -16.55 11.85
CA SER A 329 9.28 -17.89 11.69
C SER A 329 10.07 -18.36 12.89
N LYS A 330 10.62 -17.42 13.65
CA LYS A 330 11.34 -17.69 14.90
C LYS A 330 10.40 -18.12 16.03
N LEU A 331 9.10 -17.83 15.93
CA LEU A 331 8.14 -18.19 16.97
C LEU A 331 7.89 -19.69 16.98
N ARG A 332 7.49 -20.25 15.83
CA ARG A 332 7.15 -21.66 15.61
C ARG A 332 7.26 -22.01 14.12
N PRO A 333 7.29 -23.31 13.75
CA PRO A 333 7.15 -23.72 12.35
C PRO A 333 5.94 -23.04 11.73
N LEU A 334 6.18 -22.23 10.70
CA LEU A 334 5.16 -21.37 10.12
C LEU A 334 4.75 -21.90 8.75
N ARG A 335 3.49 -21.69 8.40
CA ARG A 335 3.02 -21.83 7.02
C ARG A 335 2.35 -20.54 6.58
N GLU A 336 2.74 -20.05 5.41
CA GLU A 336 2.13 -18.87 4.78
C GLU A 336 0.95 -19.30 3.92
N VAL A 337 -0.15 -18.54 4.01
CA VAL A 337 -1.38 -18.82 3.27
C VAL A 337 -1.95 -17.52 2.73
N SER A 338 -2.13 -17.42 1.41
CA SER A 338 -2.81 -16.28 0.79
C SER A 338 -4.29 -16.28 1.15
N THR A 339 -4.77 -15.20 1.76
CA THR A 339 -6.10 -15.11 2.39
C THR A 339 -6.85 -13.81 2.08
N SER A 340 -6.17 -12.74 1.67
CA SER A 340 -6.82 -11.48 1.29
C SER A 340 -6.79 -11.23 -0.22
N THR A 341 -7.98 -11.07 -0.80
CA THR A 341 -8.13 -10.73 -2.23
C THR A 341 -8.05 -9.21 -2.49
N ILE A 342 -8.30 -8.39 -1.46
CA ILE A 342 -8.31 -6.92 -1.55
C ILE A 342 -6.91 -6.36 -1.78
N ASN A 343 -5.92 -6.83 -1.02
CA ASN A 343 -4.54 -6.35 -1.17
C ASN A 343 -3.92 -6.81 -2.49
N ILE A 344 -4.30 -8.00 -2.98
CA ILE A 344 -3.92 -8.48 -4.32
C ILE A 344 -4.40 -7.53 -5.42
N ARG A 345 -5.61 -6.95 -5.30
CA ARG A 345 -6.12 -5.97 -6.27
C ARG A 345 -5.34 -4.65 -6.25
N LEU A 346 -5.02 -4.14 -5.06
CA LEU A 346 -4.19 -2.94 -4.90
C LEU A 346 -2.81 -3.13 -5.54
N LEU A 347 -2.18 -4.27 -5.26
CA LEU A 347 -0.92 -4.65 -5.90
C LEU A 347 -1.11 -4.73 -7.42
N GLY A 348 -2.17 -5.41 -7.91
CA GLY A 348 -2.47 -5.55 -9.34
C GLY A 348 -2.53 -4.23 -10.11
N GLY A 349 -3.05 -3.16 -9.49
CA GLY A 349 -3.01 -1.81 -10.04
C GLY A 349 -1.60 -1.28 -10.28
N LEU A 350 -0.69 -1.50 -9.31
CA LEU A 350 0.73 -1.11 -9.42
C LEU A 350 1.46 -1.86 -10.53
N LYS A 351 1.25 -3.18 -10.66
CA LYS A 351 1.82 -3.95 -11.77
C LYS A 351 1.38 -3.39 -13.12
N ASN A 352 0.08 -3.14 -13.28
CA ASN A 352 -0.43 -2.57 -14.52
C ASN A 352 0.17 -1.19 -14.81
N GLN A 353 0.44 -0.35 -13.80
CA GLN A 353 1.09 0.95 -14.00
C GLN A 353 2.56 0.83 -14.42
N LEU A 354 3.26 -0.17 -13.87
CA LEU A 354 4.68 -0.43 -14.13
C LEU A 354 4.94 -1.07 -15.50
N GLU A 355 4.02 -1.89 -16.01
CA GLU A 355 4.13 -2.54 -17.32
C GLU A 355 4.17 -1.55 -18.50
N TRP A 356 3.75 -0.29 -18.31
CA TRP A 356 3.79 0.76 -19.34
C TRP A 356 5.03 1.65 -19.30
N ILE A 357 5.95 1.44 -18.36
CA ILE A 357 7.19 2.22 -18.31
C ILE A 357 8.13 1.65 -19.38
N ASP A 358 8.29 2.37 -20.49
CA ASP A 358 9.24 1.98 -21.55
C ASP A 358 10.68 2.13 -21.05
N LEU A 359 11.44 1.04 -21.13
CA LEU A 359 12.76 0.88 -20.53
C LEU A 359 13.85 1.06 -21.60
N VAL A 360 14.55 2.20 -21.62
CA VAL A 360 15.67 2.41 -22.57
C VAL A 360 16.91 2.97 -21.87
N GLY A 361 18.09 2.39 -22.16
CA GLY A 361 19.43 2.86 -21.72
C GLY A 361 19.85 2.36 -20.33
N ASN A 362 20.92 2.91 -19.73
CA ASN A 362 21.40 2.57 -18.36
C ASN A 362 20.35 2.76 -17.23
N THR A 363 19.21 3.40 -17.55
CA THR A 363 18.08 3.54 -16.63
C THR A 363 17.18 2.30 -16.63
N GLN A 364 17.31 1.43 -17.65
CA GLN A 364 16.67 0.13 -17.75
C GLN A 364 16.99 -0.75 -16.55
N GLU A 365 18.25 -0.87 -16.12
CA GLU A 365 18.60 -1.72 -14.96
C GLU A 365 17.92 -1.28 -13.65
N LYS A 366 17.83 0.04 -13.41
CA LYS A 366 17.21 0.56 -12.18
C LYS A 366 15.69 0.50 -12.21
N VAL A 367 15.07 0.72 -13.36
CA VAL A 367 13.60 0.61 -13.50
C VAL A 367 13.20 -0.87 -13.61
N VAL A 368 14.02 -1.74 -14.22
CA VAL A 368 13.90 -3.21 -14.10
C VAL A 368 13.98 -3.61 -12.63
N SER A 369 14.94 -3.09 -11.86
CA SER A 369 15.01 -3.34 -10.42
C SER A 369 13.76 -2.83 -9.68
N ALA A 370 13.22 -1.67 -10.05
CA ALA A 370 11.96 -1.15 -9.50
C ALA A 370 10.77 -2.08 -9.80
N VAL A 371 10.67 -2.53 -11.05
CA VAL A 371 9.67 -3.51 -11.51
C VAL A 371 9.87 -4.83 -10.78
N GLU A 372 11.09 -5.33 -10.61
CA GLU A 372 11.41 -6.54 -9.86
C GLU A 372 11.01 -6.43 -8.39
N TRP A 373 11.32 -5.32 -7.71
CA TRP A 373 10.91 -5.09 -6.33
C TRP A 373 9.39 -5.01 -6.20
N CYS A 374 8.72 -4.35 -7.14
CA CYS A 374 7.26 -4.32 -7.16
C CYS A 374 6.66 -5.69 -7.51
N LEU A 375 7.30 -6.47 -8.39
CA LEU A 375 6.91 -7.84 -8.69
C LEU A 375 7.09 -8.75 -7.48
N LYS A 376 8.14 -8.57 -6.67
CA LYS A 376 8.31 -9.26 -5.39
C LYS A 376 7.20 -8.94 -4.39
N LEU A 377 6.51 -7.80 -4.51
CA LEU A 377 5.31 -7.53 -3.69
C LEU A 377 4.17 -8.49 -4.03
N PHE A 378 4.08 -8.97 -5.27
CA PHE A 378 3.19 -10.06 -5.63
C PHE A 378 3.79 -11.37 -5.16
N SER A 379 3.03 -12.14 -4.39
CA SER A 379 3.42 -13.50 -4.07
C SER A 379 3.37 -14.36 -5.34
N LYS A 380 4.52 -14.54 -5.99
CA LYS A 380 4.81 -15.74 -6.77
C LYS A 380 6.16 -16.30 -6.37
#